data_AF-A0AA44UAD5-F1
#
_entry.id   AF-A0AA44UAD5-F1
#
_cell.length_a   1.000
_cell.length_b   1.000
_cell.length_c   1.000
_cell.angle_alpha   90.00
_cell.angle_beta   90.00
_cell.angle_gamma   90.00
#
_symmetry.space_group_name_H-M   'P 1'
#
loop_
_entity.id
_entity.type
_entity.pdbx_description
1 polymer ?
#
loop_
_entity_poly.entity_id
_entity_poly.type
_entity_poly.pdbx_seq_one_letter_code
_entity_poly.pdbx_strand_id
1 'polypeptide(L)'
;MKYKRIVFKVGTSSITRSDGSLSRGKIQTITRQLAALHRAGHELVLVSSGAVAAGFGALGFKKRPVKIADKQASAAVGQGLLMEEYTANLSSDGIVSAQILLSRADFADKRRYQNAGGALSVLLQRRAIPIINENDTVSVEELKIGDNDTLSAQVAAMIQADLLVLLTDIDDLYTGNPNSNPDAVRLDKIEHINHEIIKMAGGSGSANGTGGMLTKIKAATIAAESGVPVYICSSLKPDSLAEAAEHQADGSFFVPRAKGLRTQKQWLAFYSESRGSVYVDEGAEHALSEQGKAC
;
A
#
# COMPACT_ATOMS: atom_id res chain seq x y z
N MET A 1 -3.69 -2.16 -22.94
CA MET A 1 -4.56 -3.00 -22.08
C MET A 1 -5.18 -2.09 -21.03
N LYS A 2 -6.46 -2.25 -20.70
CA LYS A 2 -7.10 -1.48 -19.62
C LYS A 2 -7.10 -2.34 -18.36
N TYR A 3 -6.38 -1.93 -17.31
CA TYR A 3 -6.33 -2.64 -16.03
C TYR A 3 -7.73 -2.76 -15.46
N LYS A 4 -8.21 -3.96 -15.13
CA LYS A 4 -9.58 -4.13 -14.62
C LYS A 4 -9.63 -3.88 -13.12
N ARG A 5 -8.72 -4.49 -12.36
CA ARG A 5 -8.66 -4.42 -10.90
C ARG A 5 -7.44 -3.63 -10.44
N ILE A 6 -7.67 -2.50 -9.76
CA ILE A 6 -6.62 -1.56 -9.37
C ILE A 6 -6.67 -1.32 -7.86
N VAL A 7 -5.52 -1.44 -7.21
CA VAL A 7 -5.32 -1.03 -5.82
C VAL A 7 -4.61 0.32 -5.81
N PHE A 8 -5.23 1.33 -5.21
CA PHE A 8 -4.59 2.61 -4.95
C PHE A 8 -4.19 2.70 -3.48
N LYS A 9 -2.97 3.14 -3.21
CA LYS A 9 -2.54 3.50 -1.86
C LYS A 9 -2.37 5.00 -1.76
N VAL A 10 -3.02 5.61 -0.77
CA VAL A 10 -2.85 7.03 -0.44
C VAL A 10 -2.18 7.19 0.92
N GLY A 11 -1.13 7.99 0.97
CA GLY A 11 -0.39 8.30 2.20
C GLY A 11 -1.14 9.29 3.09
N THR A 12 -0.64 9.46 4.32
CA THR A 12 -1.21 10.46 5.25
C THR A 12 -1.14 11.87 4.64
N SER A 13 0.01 12.25 4.05
CA SER A 13 0.20 13.56 3.41
C SER A 13 -0.74 13.81 2.22
N SER A 14 -1.17 12.76 1.54
CA SER A 14 -2.15 12.83 0.43
C SER A 14 -3.56 13.16 0.90
N ILE A 15 -3.86 13.04 2.20
CA ILE A 15 -5.20 13.32 2.75
C ILE A 15 -5.20 14.34 3.90
N THR A 16 -4.03 14.80 4.36
CA THR A 16 -3.91 15.81 5.42
C THR A 16 -3.47 17.18 4.90
N ARG A 17 -3.74 18.21 5.69
CA ARG A 17 -3.14 19.55 5.55
C ARG A 17 -1.73 19.57 6.15
N SER A 18 -1.02 20.69 5.99
CA SER A 18 0.33 20.90 6.53
C SER A 18 0.39 20.84 8.06
N ASP A 19 -0.70 21.19 8.75
CA ASP A 19 -0.84 21.06 10.21
C ASP A 19 -1.12 19.62 10.69
N GLY A 20 -1.24 18.67 9.76
CA GLY A 20 -1.54 17.27 10.03
C GLY A 20 -3.03 16.97 10.23
N SER A 21 -3.92 17.97 10.16
CA SER A 21 -5.37 17.77 10.21
C SER A 21 -5.90 17.17 8.90
N LEU A 22 -7.06 16.53 8.96
CA LEU A 22 -7.69 15.95 7.78
C LEU A 22 -8.10 17.03 6.76
N SER A 23 -7.80 16.80 5.48
CA SER A 23 -8.19 17.68 4.38
C SER A 23 -9.35 17.10 3.59
N ARG A 24 -10.56 17.60 3.86
CA ARG A 24 -11.78 17.21 3.12
C ARG A 24 -11.64 17.42 1.61
N GLY A 25 -11.03 18.52 1.18
CA GLY A 25 -10.82 18.81 -0.26
C GLY A 25 -9.89 17.81 -0.95
N LYS A 26 -8.86 17.32 -0.26
CA LYS A 26 -7.99 16.26 -0.80
C LYS A 26 -8.74 14.93 -0.92
N ILE A 27 -9.51 14.55 0.10
CA ILE A 27 -10.37 13.35 0.05
C ILE A 27 -11.37 13.46 -1.10
N GLN A 28 -12.06 14.59 -1.24
CA GLN A 28 -13.01 14.83 -2.33
C GLN A 28 -12.36 14.67 -3.71
N THR A 29 -11.13 15.17 -3.87
CA THR A 29 -10.36 15.03 -5.12
C THR A 29 -10.06 13.57 -5.43
N ILE A 30 -9.67 12.77 -4.43
CA ILE A 30 -9.42 11.34 -4.57
C ILE A 30 -10.73 10.60 -4.91
N THR A 31 -11.80 10.82 -4.16
CA THR A 31 -13.08 10.13 -4.37
C THR A 31 -13.72 10.47 -5.71
N ARG A 32 -13.57 11.70 -6.20
CA ARG A 32 -14.01 12.10 -7.54
C ARG A 32 -13.31 11.27 -8.63
N GLN A 33 -12.01 11.07 -8.51
CA GLN A 33 -11.25 10.25 -9.46
C GLN A 33 -11.64 8.76 -9.34
N LEU A 34 -11.80 8.24 -8.12
CA LEU A 34 -12.30 6.88 -7.90
C LEU A 34 -13.68 6.69 -8.53
N ALA A 35 -14.58 7.67 -8.41
CA ALA A 35 -15.91 7.61 -9.02
C ALA A 35 -15.85 7.63 -10.55
N ALA A 36 -14.96 8.43 -11.14
CA ALA A 36 -14.74 8.43 -12.59
C ALA A 36 -14.21 7.07 -13.09
N LEU A 37 -13.21 6.51 -12.42
CA LEU A 37 -12.66 5.18 -12.74
C LEU A 37 -13.68 4.07 -12.53
N HIS A 38 -14.48 4.15 -11.47
CA HIS A 38 -15.57 3.20 -11.22
C HIS A 38 -16.56 3.22 -12.37
N ARG A 39 -17.05 4.40 -12.78
CA ARG A 39 -17.94 4.55 -13.96
C ARG A 39 -17.30 4.04 -15.26
N ALA A 40 -15.98 4.15 -15.39
CA ALA A 40 -15.23 3.61 -16.52
C ALA A 40 -15.07 2.08 -16.51
N GLY A 41 -15.62 1.40 -15.48
CA GLY A 41 -15.73 -0.06 -15.41
C GLY A 41 -14.70 -0.74 -14.50
N HIS A 42 -13.79 0.02 -13.86
CA HIS A 42 -12.75 -0.54 -13.01
C HIS A 42 -13.29 -1.11 -11.69
N GLU A 43 -12.68 -2.19 -11.22
CA GLU A 43 -12.79 -2.73 -9.86
C GLU A 43 -11.71 -2.08 -8.99
N LEU A 44 -12.11 -1.31 -7.98
CA LEU A 44 -11.20 -0.43 -7.25
C LEU A 44 -11.12 -0.81 -5.78
N VAL A 45 -9.89 -0.79 -5.24
CA VAL A 45 -9.62 -0.87 -3.80
C VAL A 45 -8.77 0.34 -3.42
N LEU A 46 -9.13 1.00 -2.32
CA LEU A 46 -8.33 2.08 -1.75
C LEU A 46 -7.71 1.60 -0.45
N VAL A 47 -6.39 1.71 -0.32
CA VAL A 47 -5.66 1.56 0.94
C VAL A 47 -5.29 2.95 1.44
N SER A 48 -5.94 3.40 2.50
CA SER A 48 -5.78 4.75 3.03
C SER A 48 -5.01 4.74 4.34
N SER A 49 -4.12 5.72 4.54
CA SER A 49 -3.58 6.06 5.86
C SER A 49 -4.42 7.15 6.55
N GLY A 50 -3.89 7.69 7.66
CA GLY A 50 -4.34 8.95 8.24
C GLY A 50 -5.41 8.86 9.35
N ALA A 51 -5.74 7.66 9.84
CA ALA A 51 -6.70 7.52 10.95
C ALA A 51 -6.25 8.29 12.19
N VAL A 52 -4.99 8.13 12.60
CA VAL A 52 -4.41 8.92 13.70
C VAL A 52 -4.54 10.42 13.43
N ALA A 53 -4.25 10.85 12.19
CA ALA A 53 -4.27 12.25 11.78
C ALA A 53 -5.68 12.86 11.82
N ALA A 54 -6.70 12.07 11.48
CA ALA A 54 -8.09 12.49 11.55
C ALA A 54 -8.61 12.62 12.99
N GLY A 55 -8.11 11.81 13.94
CA GLY A 55 -8.69 11.72 15.28
C GLY A 55 -7.95 12.48 16.39
N PHE A 56 -6.64 12.74 16.27
CA PHE A 56 -5.88 13.29 17.41
C PHE A 56 -6.41 14.66 17.88
N GLY A 57 -6.82 15.53 16.95
CA GLY A 57 -7.36 16.84 17.28
C GLY A 57 -8.70 16.75 18.03
N ALA A 58 -9.54 15.78 17.67
CA ALA A 58 -10.83 15.55 18.32
C ALA A 58 -10.69 15.06 19.78
N LEU A 59 -9.55 14.42 20.12
CA LEU A 59 -9.20 14.03 21.49
C LEU A 59 -8.49 15.15 22.28
N GLY A 60 -8.34 16.34 21.71
CA GLY A 60 -7.69 17.49 22.36
C GLY A 60 -6.16 17.49 22.27
N PHE A 61 -5.55 16.59 21.49
CA PHE A 61 -4.12 16.65 21.25
C PHE A 61 -3.79 17.80 20.28
N LYS A 62 -2.83 18.65 20.65
CA LYS A 62 -2.38 19.77 19.81
C LYS A 62 -1.52 19.33 18.61
N LYS A 63 -0.90 18.16 18.71
CA LYS A 63 -0.01 17.57 17.72
C LYS A 63 -0.23 16.07 17.70
N ARG A 64 0.21 15.41 16.63
CA ARG A 64 0.19 13.96 16.51
C ARG A 64 0.87 13.30 17.73
N PRO A 65 0.18 12.42 18.47
CA PRO A 65 0.74 11.78 19.65
C PRO A 65 1.87 10.81 19.29
N VAL A 66 2.80 10.63 20.23
CA VAL A 66 3.95 9.71 20.09
C VAL A 66 3.70 8.39 20.81
N LYS A 67 3.05 8.43 21.99
CA LYS A 67 2.73 7.25 22.79
C LYS A 67 1.77 6.33 22.04
N ILE A 68 1.99 5.02 22.17
CA ILE A 68 1.21 4.00 21.46
C ILE A 68 -0.28 4.11 21.82
N ALA A 69 -0.62 4.11 23.11
CA ALA A 69 -2.02 4.21 23.54
C ALA A 69 -2.72 5.47 22.99
N ASP A 70 -2.06 6.62 23.02
CA ASP A 70 -2.60 7.88 22.49
C ASP A 70 -2.80 7.82 20.97
N LYS A 71 -1.87 7.19 20.24
CA LYS A 71 -2.01 6.93 18.79
C LYS A 71 -3.18 5.99 18.50
N GLN A 72 -3.32 4.91 19.26
CA GLN A 72 -4.38 3.92 19.11
C GLN A 72 -5.76 4.53 19.40
N ALA A 73 -5.87 5.34 20.44
CA ALA A 73 -7.08 6.11 20.75
C ALA A 73 -7.41 7.11 19.64
N SER A 74 -6.40 7.84 19.14
CA SER A 74 -6.57 8.76 18.01
C SER A 74 -6.98 8.04 16.74
N ALA A 75 -6.44 6.86 16.46
CA ALA A 75 -6.84 6.04 15.32
C ALA A 75 -8.27 5.53 15.45
N ALA A 76 -8.68 5.08 16.65
CA ALA A 76 -10.05 4.62 16.89
C ALA A 76 -11.09 5.70 16.58
N VAL A 77 -10.83 6.95 17.01
CA VAL A 77 -11.69 8.10 16.68
C VAL A 77 -11.60 8.43 15.19
N GLY A 78 -10.39 8.61 14.68
CA GLY A 78 -10.19 9.12 13.33
C GLY A 78 -10.53 8.12 12.23
N GLN A 79 -10.55 6.82 12.51
CA GLN A 79 -10.98 5.80 11.54
C GLN A 79 -12.47 5.95 11.20
N GLY A 80 -13.31 6.29 12.18
CA GLY A 80 -14.73 6.61 11.95
C GLY A 80 -14.87 7.88 11.09
N LEU A 81 -14.14 8.94 11.46
CA LEU A 81 -14.16 10.21 10.73
C LEU A 81 -13.67 10.07 9.27
N LEU A 82 -12.61 9.28 9.04
CA LEU A 82 -12.15 8.98 7.68
C LEU A 82 -13.21 8.28 6.85
N MET A 83 -13.86 7.25 7.43
CA MET A 83 -14.90 6.52 6.71
C MET A 83 -16.12 7.37 6.45
N GLU A 84 -16.48 8.27 7.35
CA GLU A 84 -17.55 9.25 7.14
C GLU A 84 -17.29 10.08 5.88
N GLU A 85 -16.09 10.67 5.75
CA GLU A 85 -15.74 11.46 4.55
C GLU A 85 -15.78 10.61 3.28
N TYR A 86 -15.12 9.44 3.27
CA TYR A 86 -15.08 8.59 2.07
C TYR A 86 -16.48 8.14 1.66
N THR A 87 -17.32 7.75 2.63
CA THR A 87 -18.68 7.27 2.37
C THR A 87 -19.59 8.40 1.90
N ALA A 88 -19.52 9.58 2.52
CA ALA A 88 -20.31 10.74 2.11
C ALA A 88 -19.99 11.14 0.66
N ASN A 89 -18.71 11.19 0.29
CA ASN A 89 -18.32 11.54 -1.07
C ASN A 89 -18.73 10.47 -2.09
N LEU A 90 -18.39 9.19 -1.86
CA LEU A 90 -18.71 8.11 -2.81
C LEU A 90 -20.21 7.86 -2.96
N SER A 91 -20.99 7.98 -1.88
CA SER A 91 -22.44 7.82 -1.94
C SER A 91 -23.14 8.91 -2.76
N SER A 92 -22.56 10.11 -2.85
CA SER A 92 -23.06 11.17 -3.74
C SER A 92 -22.99 10.79 -5.23
N ASP A 93 -22.08 9.89 -5.59
CA ASP A 93 -21.95 9.30 -6.93
C ASP A 93 -22.71 7.95 -7.07
N GLY A 94 -23.49 7.56 -6.06
CA GLY A 94 -24.21 6.28 -6.03
C GLY A 94 -23.29 5.06 -5.82
N ILE A 95 -22.08 5.27 -5.32
CA ILE A 95 -21.07 4.23 -5.10
C ILE A 95 -21.02 3.83 -3.63
N VAL A 96 -21.13 2.53 -3.38
CA VAL A 96 -21.02 1.97 -2.02
C VAL A 96 -19.54 1.83 -1.64
N SER A 97 -19.13 2.46 -0.55
CA SER A 97 -17.85 2.19 0.13
C SER A 97 -18.01 1.06 1.15
N ALA A 98 -16.94 0.30 1.39
CA ALA A 98 -16.92 -0.74 2.42
C ALA A 98 -15.65 -0.66 3.26
N GLN A 99 -15.77 -0.47 4.57
CA GLN A 99 -14.62 -0.45 5.47
C GLN A 99 -14.06 -1.87 5.66
N ILE A 100 -12.73 -2.01 5.58
CA ILE A 100 -12.02 -3.21 6.00
C ILE A 100 -10.82 -2.80 6.84
N LEU A 101 -10.65 -3.45 7.98
CA LEU A 101 -9.48 -3.30 8.85
C LEU A 101 -8.71 -4.61 8.87
N LEU A 102 -7.42 -4.54 8.56
CA LEU A 102 -6.52 -5.70 8.52
C LEU A 102 -5.29 -5.46 9.41
N SER A 103 -4.72 -6.55 9.90
CA SER A 103 -3.47 -6.58 10.67
C SER A 103 -2.54 -7.64 10.08
N ARG A 104 -1.26 -7.64 10.48
CA ARG A 104 -0.29 -8.64 10.01
C ARG A 104 -0.74 -10.07 10.29
N ALA A 105 -1.38 -10.28 11.44
CA ALA A 105 -1.91 -11.58 11.84
C ALA A 105 -2.95 -12.12 10.86
N ASP A 106 -3.68 -11.25 10.14
CA ASP A 106 -4.70 -11.67 9.19
C ASP A 106 -4.10 -12.22 7.89
N PHE A 107 -2.86 -11.83 7.57
CA PHE A 107 -2.13 -12.40 6.44
C PHE A 107 -1.29 -13.63 6.83
N ALA A 108 -0.78 -13.66 8.06
CA ALA A 108 -0.01 -14.77 8.59
C ALA A 108 -0.87 -16.00 8.90
N ASP A 109 -2.17 -15.85 9.15
CA ASP A 109 -3.10 -16.97 9.31
C ASP A 109 -3.80 -17.29 7.99
N LYS A 110 -3.63 -18.52 7.49
CA LYS A 110 -4.18 -18.96 6.20
C LYS A 110 -5.71 -18.85 6.14
N ARG A 111 -6.42 -19.13 7.23
CA ARG A 111 -7.89 -19.09 7.28
C ARG A 111 -8.37 -17.64 7.25
N ARG A 112 -7.75 -16.75 8.04
CA ARG A 112 -8.07 -15.32 8.03
C ARG A 112 -7.78 -14.69 6.67
N TYR A 113 -6.66 -15.04 6.05
CA TYR A 113 -6.30 -14.61 4.70
C TYR A 113 -7.37 -15.00 3.67
N GLN A 114 -7.81 -16.27 3.69
CA GLN A 114 -8.86 -16.76 2.80
C GLN A 114 -10.21 -16.06 3.03
N ASN A 115 -10.58 -15.81 4.30
CA ASN A 115 -11.81 -15.10 4.63
C ASN A 115 -11.78 -13.65 4.15
N ALA A 116 -10.67 -12.93 4.38
CA ALA A 116 -10.49 -11.56 3.92
C ALA A 116 -10.56 -11.48 2.38
N GLY A 117 -9.85 -12.36 1.68
CA GLY A 117 -9.89 -12.45 0.21
C GLY A 117 -11.29 -12.78 -0.32
N GLY A 118 -12.02 -13.68 0.33
CA GLY A 118 -13.41 -14.01 0.00
C GLY A 118 -14.34 -12.81 0.14
N ALA A 119 -14.25 -12.07 1.25
CA ALA A 119 -15.05 -10.86 1.47
C ALA A 119 -14.74 -9.76 0.44
N LEU A 120 -13.45 -9.50 0.17
CA LEU A 120 -13.00 -8.57 -0.86
C LEU A 120 -13.56 -8.94 -2.25
N SER A 121 -13.52 -10.23 -2.60
CA SER A 121 -14.06 -10.72 -3.88
C SER A 121 -15.55 -10.41 -4.02
N VAL A 122 -16.36 -10.66 -2.97
CA VAL A 122 -17.79 -10.35 -2.98
C VAL A 122 -18.04 -8.85 -3.13
N LEU A 123 -17.31 -8.01 -2.39
CA LEU A 123 -17.45 -6.55 -2.47
C LEU A 123 -17.17 -6.03 -3.88
N LEU A 124 -16.09 -6.49 -4.51
CA LEU A 124 -15.73 -6.10 -5.87
C LEU A 124 -16.75 -6.59 -6.90
N GLN A 125 -17.25 -7.82 -6.77
CA GLN A 125 -18.33 -8.35 -7.63
C GLN A 125 -19.62 -7.55 -7.51
N ARG A 126 -19.91 -7.01 -6.32
CA ARG A 126 -21.05 -6.11 -6.05
C ARG A 126 -20.75 -4.64 -6.40
N ARG A 127 -19.59 -4.36 -6.99
CA ARG A 127 -19.13 -3.02 -7.36
C ARG A 127 -19.02 -2.02 -6.20
N ALA A 128 -18.85 -2.51 -4.98
CA ALA A 128 -18.43 -1.65 -3.87
C ALA A 128 -16.94 -1.30 -4.02
N ILE A 129 -16.51 -0.18 -3.44
CA ILE A 129 -15.10 0.20 -3.29
C ILE A 129 -14.66 -0.11 -1.86
N PRO A 130 -13.87 -1.17 -1.62
CA PRO A 130 -13.26 -1.41 -0.32
C PRO A 130 -12.27 -0.29 0.03
N ILE A 131 -12.43 0.28 1.22
CA ILE A 131 -11.51 1.24 1.84
C ILE A 131 -10.82 0.51 2.99
N ILE A 132 -9.56 0.17 2.78
CA ILE A 132 -8.76 -0.66 3.66
C ILE A 132 -7.79 0.22 4.45
N ASN A 133 -7.66 -0.05 5.74
CA ASN A 133 -6.60 0.52 6.58
C ASN A 133 -6.09 -0.55 7.55
N GLU A 134 -4.93 -0.30 8.15
CA GLU A 134 -4.44 -1.11 9.25
C GLU A 134 -5.36 -0.96 10.48
N ASN A 135 -5.57 -2.05 11.21
CA ASN A 135 -6.31 -2.03 12.47
C ASN A 135 -5.44 -1.49 13.62
N ASP A 136 -5.11 -0.21 13.54
CA ASP A 136 -4.20 0.49 14.47
C ASP A 136 -4.54 0.26 15.95
N THR A 137 -5.82 0.16 16.30
CA THR A 137 -6.29 0.02 17.70
C THR A 137 -5.85 -1.29 18.36
N VAL A 138 -5.66 -2.35 17.58
CA VAL A 138 -5.26 -3.68 18.09
C VAL A 138 -3.90 -4.13 17.56
N SER A 139 -3.28 -3.37 16.66
CA SER A 139 -1.91 -3.62 16.19
C SER A 139 -0.90 -3.28 17.30
N VAL A 140 -0.16 -4.29 17.74
CA VAL A 140 1.00 -4.15 18.64
C VAL A 140 2.22 -3.70 17.82
N GLU A 141 3.12 -2.91 18.39
CA GLU A 141 4.21 -2.27 17.63
C GLU A 141 5.18 -3.27 16.98
N GLU A 142 5.39 -4.45 17.57
CA GLU A 142 6.17 -5.55 17.00
C GLU A 142 5.46 -6.26 15.84
N LEU A 143 4.13 -6.13 15.77
CA LEU A 143 3.25 -6.78 14.80
C LEU A 143 2.66 -5.83 13.76
N LYS A 144 2.99 -4.53 13.81
CA LYS A 144 2.54 -3.58 12.79
C LYS A 144 2.94 -4.10 11.42
N ILE A 145 1.98 -4.13 10.51
CA ILE A 145 2.31 -4.19 9.09
C ILE A 145 3.20 -2.97 8.89
N GLY A 146 4.43 -3.20 8.44
CA GLY A 146 5.34 -2.10 8.15
C GLY A 146 4.67 -1.22 7.10
N ASP A 147 4.01 -0.15 7.55
CA ASP A 147 3.22 0.82 6.81
C ASP A 147 2.14 0.30 5.82
N ASN A 148 1.28 1.24 5.41
CA ASN A 148 0.23 0.95 4.44
C ASN A 148 0.76 0.69 3.01
N ASP A 149 2.04 0.95 2.72
CA ASP A 149 2.64 0.54 1.44
C ASP A 149 2.69 -0.99 1.41
N THR A 150 3.21 -1.64 2.45
CA THR A 150 3.21 -3.11 2.54
C THR A 150 1.80 -3.70 2.56
N LEU A 151 0.88 -3.12 3.34
CA LEU A 151 -0.52 -3.55 3.37
C LEU A 151 -1.13 -3.55 1.95
N SER A 152 -0.88 -2.49 1.19
CA SER A 152 -1.40 -2.38 -0.17
C SER A 152 -0.83 -3.43 -1.13
N ALA A 153 0.45 -3.76 -1.03
CA ALA A 153 1.05 -4.83 -1.80
C ALA A 153 0.48 -6.20 -1.44
N GLN A 154 0.27 -6.46 -0.15
CA GLN A 154 -0.31 -7.71 0.33
C GLN A 154 -1.77 -7.87 -0.14
N VAL A 155 -2.56 -6.80 -0.08
CA VAL A 155 -3.93 -6.77 -0.62
C VAL A 155 -3.93 -7.00 -2.12
N ALA A 156 -3.06 -6.30 -2.86
CA ALA A 156 -2.97 -6.42 -4.31
C ALA A 156 -2.62 -7.85 -4.74
N ALA A 157 -1.66 -8.49 -4.06
CA ALA A 157 -1.34 -9.90 -4.27
C ALA A 157 -2.51 -10.83 -3.92
N MET A 158 -3.20 -10.60 -2.79
CA MET A 158 -4.34 -11.40 -2.33
C MET A 158 -5.48 -11.44 -3.34
N ILE A 159 -5.81 -10.29 -3.95
CA ILE A 159 -6.88 -10.18 -4.92
C ILE A 159 -6.42 -10.35 -6.37
N GLN A 160 -5.14 -10.66 -6.60
CA GLN A 160 -4.51 -10.69 -7.93
C GLN A 160 -4.87 -9.44 -8.74
N ALA A 161 -4.57 -8.27 -8.18
CA ALA A 161 -4.83 -7.01 -8.84
C ALA A 161 -4.03 -6.92 -10.14
N ASP A 162 -4.59 -6.25 -11.13
CA ASP A 162 -3.89 -6.00 -12.39
C ASP A 162 -2.86 -4.88 -12.23
N LEU A 163 -3.02 -4.00 -11.21
CA LEU A 163 -2.12 -2.89 -10.91
C LEU A 163 -2.19 -2.49 -9.44
N LEU A 164 -1.02 -2.24 -8.84
CA LEU A 164 -0.88 -1.49 -7.59
C LEU A 164 -0.32 -0.10 -7.87
N VAL A 165 -0.97 0.95 -7.38
CA VAL A 165 -0.50 2.33 -7.48
C VAL A 165 -0.18 2.87 -6.09
N LEU A 166 1.07 3.26 -5.87
CA LEU A 166 1.57 3.88 -4.65
C LEU A 166 1.71 5.38 -4.86
N LEU A 167 0.75 6.15 -4.34
CA LEU A 167 0.83 7.62 -4.42
C LEU A 167 1.79 8.18 -3.36
N THR A 168 2.66 9.08 -3.79
CA THR A 168 3.74 9.66 -2.97
C THR A 168 3.76 11.19 -3.03
N ASP A 169 4.36 11.84 -2.04
CA ASP A 169 4.59 13.29 -1.99
C ASP A 169 5.99 13.69 -2.50
N ILE A 170 6.90 12.73 -2.63
CA ILE A 170 8.20 12.88 -3.28
C ILE A 170 8.12 12.16 -4.61
N ASP A 171 8.45 12.88 -5.68
CA ASP A 171 7.85 12.64 -6.98
C ASP A 171 8.11 11.26 -7.58
N ASP A 172 9.26 10.61 -7.34
CA ASP A 172 9.58 9.33 -8.00
C ASP A 172 10.73 8.57 -7.32
N LEU A 173 11.08 7.37 -7.83
CA LEU A 173 12.35 6.73 -7.49
C LEU A 173 13.47 7.33 -8.36
N TYR A 174 14.48 7.89 -7.69
CA TYR A 174 15.65 8.49 -8.33
C TYR A 174 16.92 7.70 -7.99
N THR A 175 17.96 7.84 -8.83
CA THR A 175 19.31 7.29 -8.57
C THR A 175 19.98 7.87 -7.32
N GLY A 176 19.45 8.97 -6.77
CA GLY A 176 19.83 9.60 -5.51
C GLY A 176 18.74 10.58 -5.04
N ASN A 177 18.89 11.22 -3.87
CA ASN A 177 17.88 12.19 -3.41
C ASN A 177 17.95 13.48 -4.27
N PRO A 178 16.90 13.80 -5.07
CA PRO A 178 16.92 14.94 -6.00
C PRO A 178 17.00 16.30 -5.29
N ASN A 179 16.61 16.38 -4.01
CA ASN A 179 16.72 17.62 -3.24
C ASN A 179 18.17 17.95 -2.82
N SER A 180 19.06 16.95 -2.82
CA SER A 180 20.45 17.10 -2.39
C SER A 180 21.46 16.76 -3.49
N ASN A 181 21.04 16.05 -4.53
CA ASN A 181 21.87 15.67 -5.66
C ASN A 181 21.19 16.14 -6.97
N PRO A 182 21.70 17.21 -7.60
CA PRO A 182 21.14 17.72 -8.87
C PRO A 182 21.33 16.75 -10.04
N ASP A 183 22.25 15.79 -9.95
CA ASP A 183 22.48 14.75 -10.97
C ASP A 183 21.59 13.51 -10.76
N ALA A 184 20.65 13.56 -9.81
CA ALA A 184 19.72 12.46 -9.58
C ALA A 184 18.76 12.30 -10.76
N VAL A 185 18.78 11.13 -11.40
CA VAL A 185 17.93 10.81 -12.55
C VAL A 185 16.80 9.90 -12.08
N ARG A 186 15.59 10.14 -12.59
CA ARG A 186 14.43 9.30 -12.33
C ARG A 186 14.57 7.93 -13.00
N LEU A 187 14.14 6.89 -12.31
CA LEU A 187 14.00 5.55 -12.85
C LEU A 187 12.57 5.33 -13.37
N ASP A 188 12.36 5.40 -14.69
CA ASP A 188 11.03 5.24 -15.29
C ASP A 188 10.53 3.78 -15.25
N LYS A 189 11.43 2.82 -15.49
CA LYS A 189 11.11 1.39 -15.58
C LYS A 189 12.12 0.56 -14.81
N ILE A 190 11.62 -0.30 -13.94
CA ILE A 190 12.40 -1.19 -13.07
C ILE A 190 12.01 -2.63 -13.39
N GLU A 191 12.89 -3.37 -14.05
CA GLU A 191 12.64 -4.77 -14.42
C GLU A 191 13.04 -5.76 -13.32
N HIS A 192 14.07 -5.40 -12.55
CA HIS A 192 14.62 -6.23 -11.47
C HIS A 192 14.91 -5.38 -10.25
N ILE A 193 14.36 -5.77 -9.10
CA ILE A 193 14.68 -5.12 -7.82
C ILE A 193 15.91 -5.82 -7.26
N ASN A 194 17.08 -5.19 -7.43
CA ASN A 194 18.36 -5.68 -6.93
C ASN A 194 18.78 -4.95 -5.64
N HIS A 195 19.90 -5.38 -5.06
CA HIS A 195 20.47 -4.74 -3.86
C HIS A 195 20.78 -3.25 -4.06
N GLU A 196 21.09 -2.81 -5.28
CA GLU A 196 21.38 -1.40 -5.57
C GLU A 196 20.13 -0.54 -5.47
N ILE A 197 18.99 -0.99 -6.00
CA ILE A 197 17.70 -0.30 -5.87
C ILE A 197 17.29 -0.17 -4.40
N ILE A 198 17.45 -1.25 -3.62
CA ILE A 198 17.17 -1.22 -2.18
C ILE A 198 18.10 -0.22 -1.46
N LYS A 199 19.39 -0.18 -1.84
CA LYS A 199 20.37 0.75 -1.27
C LYS A 199 20.07 2.20 -1.62
N MET A 200 19.64 2.49 -2.86
CA MET A 200 19.20 3.82 -3.29
C MET A 200 18.02 4.32 -2.42
N ALA A 201 17.09 3.41 -2.08
CA ALA A 201 15.95 3.70 -1.21
C ALA A 201 16.30 4.05 0.24
N GLY A 202 17.42 3.53 0.74
CA GLY A 202 17.84 3.65 2.14
C GLY A 202 18.44 5.01 2.51
N GLY A 203 18.86 5.81 1.52
CA GLY A 203 19.50 7.12 1.74
C GLY A 203 18.52 8.30 1.89
N SER A 204 17.25 8.14 1.51
CA SER A 204 16.24 9.20 1.53
C SER A 204 15.50 9.22 2.87
N GLY A 205 16.12 9.80 3.91
CA GLY A 205 15.47 10.02 5.21
C GLY A 205 14.71 11.34 5.25
N SER A 206 13.37 11.31 5.40
CA SER A 206 12.59 12.46 5.85
C SER A 206 12.11 12.23 7.29
N ALA A 207 12.32 13.22 8.16
CA ALA A 207 12.16 13.10 9.61
C ALA A 207 10.70 12.92 10.10
N ASN A 208 9.69 12.95 9.22
CA ASN A 208 8.28 12.97 9.59
C ASN A 208 7.42 11.85 8.97
N GLY A 209 8.00 10.90 8.21
CA GLY A 209 7.26 9.83 7.55
C GLY A 209 7.63 8.44 8.08
N THR A 210 6.65 7.68 8.57
CA THR A 210 6.81 6.23 8.84
C THR A 210 6.80 5.37 7.56
N GLY A 211 6.82 6.00 6.36
CA GLY A 211 6.70 5.34 5.05
C GLY A 211 7.47 6.09 3.96
N GLY A 212 8.79 5.91 3.95
CA GLY A 212 9.73 6.53 2.99
C GLY A 212 9.79 5.79 1.65
N MET A 213 10.87 6.01 0.89
CA MET A 213 11.10 5.30 -0.38
C MET A 213 11.41 3.81 -0.16
N LEU A 214 12.12 3.49 0.93
CA LEU A 214 12.45 2.10 1.29
C LEU A 214 11.21 1.21 1.41
N THR A 215 10.13 1.71 2.03
CA THR A 215 8.93 0.91 2.22
C THR A 215 8.12 0.76 0.94
N LYS A 216 8.11 1.76 0.07
CA LYS A 216 7.55 1.66 -1.29
C LYS A 216 8.30 0.64 -2.13
N ILE A 217 9.62 0.60 -2.03
CA ILE A 217 10.42 -0.43 -2.72
C ILE A 217 10.11 -1.81 -2.15
N LYS A 218 9.99 -1.97 -0.83
CA LYS A 218 9.56 -3.26 -0.23
C LYS A 218 8.18 -3.69 -0.72
N ALA A 219 7.21 -2.77 -0.73
CA ALA A 219 5.88 -3.01 -1.26
C ALA A 219 5.92 -3.39 -2.76
N ALA A 220 6.73 -2.66 -3.54
CA ALA A 220 6.96 -2.95 -4.95
C ALA A 220 7.54 -4.35 -5.15
N THR A 221 8.50 -4.78 -4.32
CA THR A 221 9.04 -6.14 -4.33
C THR A 221 7.97 -7.19 -4.06
N ILE A 222 7.18 -7.02 -3.00
CA ILE A 222 6.14 -7.99 -2.63
C ILE A 222 5.13 -8.15 -3.78
N ALA A 223 4.66 -7.05 -4.35
CA ALA A 223 3.67 -7.07 -5.42
C ALA A 223 4.27 -7.60 -6.74
N ALA A 224 5.44 -7.12 -7.17
CA ALA A 224 6.07 -7.54 -8.43
C ALA A 224 6.46 -9.03 -8.43
N GLU A 225 7.00 -9.56 -7.32
CA GLU A 225 7.25 -11.00 -7.17
C GLU A 225 5.96 -11.83 -7.11
N SER A 226 4.86 -11.20 -6.68
CA SER A 226 3.53 -11.79 -6.71
C SER A 226 2.85 -11.70 -8.08
N GLY A 227 3.52 -11.13 -9.09
CA GLY A 227 2.99 -10.99 -10.45
C GLY A 227 2.12 -9.76 -10.67
N VAL A 228 2.08 -8.83 -9.71
CA VAL A 228 1.31 -7.58 -9.79
C VAL A 228 2.25 -6.43 -10.18
N PRO A 229 2.03 -5.75 -11.33
CA PRO A 229 2.81 -4.56 -11.68
C PRO A 229 2.56 -3.44 -10.68
N VAL A 230 3.57 -2.62 -10.44
CA VAL A 230 3.49 -1.52 -9.46
C VAL A 230 3.86 -0.21 -10.11
N TYR A 231 3.08 0.83 -9.80
CA TYR A 231 3.34 2.18 -10.22
C TYR A 231 3.50 3.10 -9.03
N ILE A 232 4.63 3.80 -8.95
CA ILE A 232 4.86 4.86 -7.97
C ILE A 232 4.72 6.18 -8.72
N CYS A 233 3.84 7.06 -8.26
CA CYS A 233 3.65 8.37 -8.88
C CYS A 233 3.20 9.43 -7.87
N SER A 234 3.34 10.70 -8.27
CA SER A 234 3.02 11.85 -7.42
C SER A 234 1.52 11.96 -7.10
N SER A 235 1.23 12.17 -5.81
CA SER A 235 -0.10 12.47 -5.28
C SER A 235 -0.51 13.93 -5.45
N LEU A 236 0.42 14.79 -5.91
CA LEU A 236 0.21 16.23 -6.04
C LEU A 236 -0.54 16.60 -7.33
N LYS A 237 -0.55 15.71 -8.33
CA LYS A 237 -1.27 15.94 -9.58
C LYS A 237 -2.79 15.80 -9.37
N PRO A 238 -3.61 16.75 -9.87
CA PRO A 238 -5.06 16.72 -9.73
C PRO A 238 -5.74 15.44 -10.24
N ASP A 239 -5.16 14.81 -11.26
CA ASP A 239 -5.70 13.63 -11.95
C ASP A 239 -4.79 12.39 -11.82
N SER A 240 -3.96 12.35 -10.77
CA SER A 240 -2.96 11.29 -10.51
C SER A 240 -3.48 9.86 -10.58
N LEU A 241 -4.68 9.57 -10.05
CA LEU A 241 -5.25 8.21 -10.07
C LEU A 241 -5.68 7.83 -11.49
N ALA A 242 -6.28 8.77 -12.22
CA ALA A 242 -6.72 8.56 -13.60
C ALA A 242 -5.52 8.35 -14.52
N GLU A 243 -4.53 9.24 -14.45
CA GLU A 243 -3.28 9.13 -15.21
C GLU A 243 -2.55 7.81 -14.92
N ALA A 244 -2.50 7.37 -13.66
CA ALA A 244 -1.88 6.10 -13.28
C ALA A 244 -2.64 4.88 -13.84
N ALA A 245 -3.97 4.89 -13.81
CA ALA A 245 -4.79 3.81 -14.35
C ALA A 245 -4.60 3.64 -15.88
N GLU A 246 -4.26 4.73 -16.58
CA GLU A 246 -4.05 4.75 -18.03
C GLU A 246 -2.57 4.62 -18.45
N HIS A 247 -1.64 4.46 -17.51
CA HIS A 247 -0.19 4.44 -17.77
C HIS A 247 0.33 5.73 -18.44
N GLN A 248 -0.28 6.86 -18.08
CA GLN A 248 0.06 8.19 -18.58
C GLN A 248 0.67 9.10 -17.51
N ALA A 249 0.58 8.71 -16.23
CA ALA A 249 1.20 9.49 -15.18
C ALA A 249 2.72 9.48 -15.35
N ASP A 250 3.38 10.51 -14.86
CA ASP A 250 4.82 10.48 -14.61
C ASP A 250 5.08 9.63 -13.38
N GLY A 251 6.06 8.73 -13.44
CA GLY A 251 6.19 7.69 -12.42
C GLY A 251 7.37 6.75 -12.61
N SER A 252 7.54 5.88 -11.62
CA SER A 252 8.40 4.69 -11.68
C SER A 252 7.54 3.42 -11.79
N PHE A 253 7.71 2.67 -12.89
CA PHE A 253 6.99 1.42 -13.15
C PHE A 253 7.85 0.19 -12.84
N PHE A 254 7.36 -0.67 -11.96
CA PHE A 254 7.98 -1.95 -11.62
C PHE A 254 7.32 -3.07 -12.40
N VAL A 255 8.13 -3.75 -13.23
CA VAL A 255 7.67 -4.86 -14.05
C VAL A 255 7.41 -6.08 -13.17
N PRO A 256 6.25 -6.74 -13.29
CA PRO A 256 5.94 -7.94 -12.54
C PRO A 256 6.71 -9.14 -13.09
N ARG A 257 7.00 -10.12 -12.23
CA ARG A 257 7.63 -11.36 -12.65
C ARG A 257 6.66 -12.17 -13.53
N ALA A 258 7.10 -12.55 -14.73
CA ALA A 258 6.27 -13.23 -15.75
C ALA A 258 5.60 -14.54 -15.27
N LYS A 259 6.22 -15.23 -14.31
CA LYS A 259 5.63 -16.32 -13.53
C LYS A 259 5.61 -15.88 -12.08
N GLY A 260 4.56 -15.14 -11.69
CA GLY A 260 4.33 -14.80 -10.28
C GLY A 260 4.41 -16.06 -9.42
N LEU A 261 4.92 -15.93 -8.20
CA LEU A 261 5.01 -17.06 -7.28
C LEU A 261 3.63 -17.73 -7.13
N ARG A 262 3.55 -19.07 -7.09
CA ARG A 262 2.27 -19.75 -6.77
C ARG A 262 1.78 -19.27 -5.41
N THR A 263 0.48 -19.10 -5.22
CA THR A 263 -0.13 -18.55 -3.98
C THR A 263 0.39 -19.17 -2.68
N GLN A 264 0.72 -20.47 -2.70
CA GLN A 264 1.35 -21.14 -1.55
C GLN A 264 2.82 -20.73 -1.32
N LYS A 265 3.62 -20.59 -2.38
CA LYS A 265 5.00 -20.07 -2.29
C LYS A 265 5.01 -18.58 -1.95
N GLN A 266 4.04 -17.81 -2.42
CA GLN A 266 3.83 -16.42 -1.99
C GLN A 266 3.58 -16.37 -0.49
N TRP A 267 2.64 -17.18 0.00
CA TRP A 267 2.33 -17.29 1.43
C TRP A 267 3.58 -17.60 2.27
N LEU A 268 4.37 -18.59 1.87
CA LEU A 268 5.63 -18.94 2.56
C LEU A 268 6.69 -17.84 2.47
N ALA A 269 6.82 -17.18 1.32
CA ALA A 269 7.87 -16.19 1.10
C ALA A 269 7.63 -14.87 1.85
N PHE A 270 6.37 -14.44 1.97
CA PHE A 270 6.04 -13.09 2.45
C PHE A 270 5.15 -13.04 3.69
N TYR A 271 4.52 -14.15 4.08
CA TYR A 271 3.45 -14.11 5.08
C TYR A 271 3.63 -15.11 6.23
N SER A 272 4.29 -16.25 6.00
CA SER A 272 4.54 -17.20 7.08
C SER A 272 5.59 -16.64 8.04
N GLU A 273 5.26 -16.55 9.32
CA GLU A 273 6.25 -16.22 10.34
C GLU A 273 7.21 -17.39 10.54
N SER A 274 8.50 -17.11 10.38
CA SER A 274 9.52 -18.06 10.78
C SER A 274 9.51 -18.21 12.29
N ARG A 275 9.30 -19.43 12.77
CA ARG A 275 9.39 -19.79 14.20
C ARG A 275 10.78 -20.27 14.61
N GLY A 276 11.74 -20.26 13.70
CA GLY A 276 13.09 -20.75 13.92
C GLY A 276 13.87 -20.88 12.62
N SER A 277 15.18 -21.05 12.72
CA SER A 277 16.07 -21.30 11.59
C SER A 277 16.67 -22.71 11.68
N VAL A 278 16.95 -23.28 10.51
CA VAL A 278 17.70 -24.54 10.38
C VAL A 278 19.00 -24.26 9.65
N TYR A 279 20.10 -24.84 10.13
CA TYR A 279 21.36 -24.85 9.41
C TYR A 279 21.38 -26.09 8.52
N VAL A 280 21.68 -25.87 7.24
CA VAL A 280 21.79 -26.94 6.23
C VAL A 280 23.25 -27.13 5.86
N ASP A 281 23.60 -28.33 5.44
CA ASP A 281 24.93 -28.59 4.89
C ASP A 281 25.09 -27.99 3.48
N GLU A 282 26.32 -27.98 2.97
CA GLU A 282 26.69 -27.39 1.68
C GLU A 282 25.98 -28.08 0.50
N GLY A 283 25.68 -29.38 0.63
CA GLY A 283 24.94 -30.14 -0.38
C GLY A 283 23.47 -29.75 -0.45
N ALA A 284 22.84 -29.57 0.70
CA ALA A 284 21.48 -29.07 0.83
C ALA A 284 21.37 -27.59 0.39
N GLU A 285 22.36 -26.74 0.71
CA GLU A 285 22.44 -25.37 0.21
C GLU A 285 22.41 -25.34 -1.33
N HIS A 286 23.30 -26.09 -1.97
CA HIS A 286 23.38 -26.17 -3.43
C HIS A 286 22.10 -26.75 -4.06
N ALA A 287 21.46 -27.72 -3.40
CA ALA A 287 20.20 -28.31 -3.87
C ALA A 287 19.02 -27.32 -3.79
N LEU A 288 18.99 -26.48 -2.75
CA LEU A 288 17.95 -25.47 -2.54
C LEU A 288 18.13 -24.25 -3.44
N SER A 289 19.34 -23.70 -3.52
CA SER A 289 19.63 -22.44 -4.22
C SER A 289 19.67 -22.59 -5.74
N GLU A 290 20.29 -23.67 -6.24
CA GLU A 290 20.53 -23.85 -7.68
C GLU A 290 19.54 -24.82 -8.34
N GLN A 291 19.11 -25.86 -7.63
CA GLN A 291 18.29 -26.93 -8.22
C GLN A 291 16.81 -26.83 -7.86
N GLY A 292 16.42 -25.98 -6.91
CA GLY A 292 15.03 -25.79 -6.47
C GLY A 292 14.39 -27.05 -5.88
N LYS A 293 15.20 -27.96 -5.34
CA LYS A 293 14.74 -29.21 -4.70
C LYS A 293 14.36 -28.97 -3.24
N ALA A 294 13.51 -29.83 -2.68
CA ALA A 294 13.13 -29.75 -1.26
C ALA A 294 14.24 -30.38 -0.38
N CYS A 295 14.46 -29.80 0.79
CA CYS A 295 15.09 -30.50 1.92
C CYS A 295 14.11 -31.49 2.55
#